data_AF-A0A7K2KZM5-F1
#
_entry.id   AF-A0A7K2KZM5-F1
#
_cell.length_a   1.000
_cell.length_b   1.000
_cell.length_c   1.000
_cell.angle_alpha   90.00
_cell.angle_beta   90.00
_cell.angle_gamma   90.00
#
_symmetry.space_group_name_H-M   'P 1'
#
loop_
_entity.id
_entity.type
_entity.pdbx_description
1 polymer ?
#
loop_
_entity_poly.entity_id
_entity_poly.type
_entity_poly.pdbx_seq_one_letter_code
_entity_poly.pdbx_strand_id
1 'polypeptide(L)'
;RAVGGAGSGCVLPVSFALAERWAPKAVEDPEDPEFAALTRQGPATVRCEVDAKPAGHVGFLRVWTAGKGSARAALEGFVAAERNTSAVAYRESRSGAGPVTEVTYTVRDAVAEESKEERAFAVATPKGTVIVHLGGLDTEEHRAMVPAYELARTTLRTR
;
A
#
# COMPACT_ATOMS: atom_id res chain seq x y z
N ARG A 1 11.55 13.57 -2.08
CA ARG A 1 11.77 12.49 -3.10
C ARG A 1 10.40 11.96 -3.53
N ALA A 2 10.24 11.40 -4.74
CA ALA A 2 8.96 10.89 -5.23
C ALA A 2 9.13 9.50 -5.88
N VAL A 3 8.02 8.79 -6.01
CA VAL A 3 7.93 7.49 -6.71
C VAL A 3 6.97 7.57 -7.90
N GLY A 4 7.09 6.65 -8.85
CA GLY A 4 6.14 6.45 -9.95
C GLY A 4 6.49 7.13 -11.27
N GLY A 5 7.43 8.08 -11.28
CA GLY A 5 7.95 8.67 -12.53
C GLY A 5 8.98 7.78 -13.23
N ALA A 6 9.20 8.02 -14.53
CA ALA A 6 10.34 7.43 -15.25
C ALA A 6 11.66 7.78 -14.53
N GLY A 7 12.54 6.78 -14.36
CA GLY A 7 13.79 6.94 -13.60
C GLY A 7 13.63 7.02 -12.08
N SER A 8 12.41 6.88 -11.53
CA SER A 8 12.23 6.70 -10.09
C SER A 8 12.48 5.25 -9.67
N GLY A 9 12.64 5.00 -8.36
CA GLY A 9 12.91 3.65 -7.83
C GLY A 9 11.81 2.62 -8.12
N CYS A 10 10.60 3.07 -8.51
CA CYS A 10 9.52 2.22 -8.99
C CYS A 10 8.70 2.97 -10.04
N VAL A 11 8.56 2.42 -11.26
CA VAL A 11 7.67 2.98 -12.30
C VAL A 11 6.24 2.53 -12.04
N LEU A 12 5.30 3.47 -11.90
CA LEU A 12 3.92 3.20 -11.48
C LEU A 12 2.93 4.04 -12.29
N PRO A 13 1.64 3.63 -12.39
CA PRO A 13 0.59 4.43 -13.03
C PRO A 13 0.10 5.61 -12.16
N VAL A 14 0.77 5.86 -11.03
CA VAL A 14 0.56 7.00 -10.14
C VAL A 14 1.92 7.56 -9.72
N SER A 15 1.95 8.75 -9.14
CA SER A 15 3.12 9.25 -8.42
C SER A 15 2.72 9.93 -7.13
N PHE A 16 3.61 9.91 -6.13
CA PHE A 16 3.42 10.56 -4.84
C PHE A 16 4.77 10.88 -4.19
N ALA A 17 4.76 11.80 -3.23
CA ALA A 17 5.92 12.18 -2.45
C ALA A 17 6.21 11.13 -1.35
N LEU A 18 7.48 10.96 -1.04
CA LEU A 18 7.96 10.11 0.05
C LEU A 18 8.50 10.97 1.19
N ALA A 19 8.29 10.49 2.41
CA ALA A 19 8.91 11.05 3.60
C ALA A 19 10.45 10.95 3.51
N GLU A 20 11.13 11.78 4.29
CA GLU A 20 12.60 11.81 4.26
C GLU A 20 13.18 10.45 4.67
N ARG A 21 14.23 10.00 3.98
CA ARG A 21 14.91 8.72 4.22
C ARG A 21 14.05 7.46 3.97
N TRP A 22 12.87 7.59 3.38
CA TRP A 22 12.13 6.44 2.85
C TRP A 22 12.65 6.07 1.45
N ALA A 23 12.96 4.79 1.25
CA ALA A 23 13.69 4.31 0.08
C ALA A 23 12.83 3.37 -0.80
N PRO A 24 12.40 3.80 -2.00
CA PRO A 24 11.63 2.94 -2.90
C PRO A 24 12.53 1.93 -3.62
N LYS A 25 12.07 0.68 -3.69
CA LYS A 25 12.66 -0.42 -4.44
C LYS A 25 11.57 -1.17 -5.20
N ALA A 26 11.78 -1.38 -6.50
CA ALA A 26 10.90 -2.20 -7.31
C ALA A 26 10.98 -3.67 -6.85
N VAL A 27 9.84 -4.36 -6.88
CA VAL A 27 9.83 -5.82 -6.77
C VAL A 27 10.14 -6.39 -8.14
N GLU A 28 11.17 -7.23 -8.21
CA GLU A 28 11.61 -7.90 -9.43
C GLU A 28 10.70 -9.10 -9.73
N ASP A 29 10.38 -9.30 -11.00
CA ASP A 29 9.52 -10.36 -11.53
C ASP A 29 8.29 -10.72 -10.66
N PRO A 30 7.48 -9.73 -10.25
CA PRO A 30 6.37 -9.95 -9.30
C PRO A 30 5.24 -10.84 -9.84
N GLU A 31 5.22 -11.13 -11.14
CA GLU A 31 4.25 -12.04 -11.77
C GLU A 31 4.77 -13.47 -11.91
N ASP A 32 6.02 -13.75 -11.50
CA ASP A 32 6.57 -15.10 -11.51
C ASP A 32 5.65 -16.05 -10.69
N PRO A 33 5.13 -17.12 -11.32
CA PRO A 33 4.30 -18.11 -10.63
C PRO A 33 4.96 -18.73 -9.40
N GLU A 34 6.29 -18.85 -9.36
CA GLU A 34 7.05 -19.42 -8.24
C GLU A 34 6.96 -18.53 -6.98
N PHE A 35 6.88 -17.21 -7.16
CA PHE A 35 6.81 -16.24 -6.06
C PHE A 35 5.41 -15.67 -5.82
N ALA A 36 4.39 -16.16 -6.54
CA ALA A 36 3.03 -15.61 -6.49
C ALA A 36 2.44 -15.56 -5.08
N ALA A 37 2.80 -16.50 -4.19
CA ALA A 37 2.34 -16.51 -2.79
C ALA A 37 2.89 -15.33 -1.95
N LEU A 38 4.00 -14.73 -2.37
CA LEU A 38 4.64 -13.59 -1.71
C LEU A 38 4.28 -12.27 -2.38
N THR A 39 3.96 -12.30 -3.67
CA THR A 39 3.77 -11.10 -4.49
C THR A 39 2.31 -10.80 -4.79
N ARG A 40 1.37 -11.72 -4.51
CA ARG A 40 -0.06 -11.52 -4.70
C ARG A 40 -0.80 -11.49 -3.37
N GLN A 41 -1.76 -10.57 -3.29
CA GLN A 41 -2.74 -10.51 -2.21
C GLN A 41 -4.12 -10.18 -2.82
N GLY A 42 -4.99 -11.17 -2.83
CA GLY A 42 -6.29 -11.09 -3.50
C GLY A 42 -6.13 -10.70 -4.98
N PRO A 43 -6.78 -9.63 -5.47
CA PRO A 43 -6.71 -9.22 -6.86
C PRO A 43 -5.43 -8.44 -7.22
N ALA A 44 -4.54 -8.19 -6.26
CA ALA A 44 -3.44 -7.25 -6.42
C ALA A 44 -2.07 -7.95 -6.42
N THR A 45 -1.16 -7.43 -7.25
CA THR A 45 0.26 -7.83 -7.26
C THR A 45 1.12 -6.67 -6.77
N VAL A 46 2.07 -6.92 -5.87
CA VAL A 46 3.03 -5.92 -5.38
C VAL A 46 3.95 -5.47 -6.52
N ARG A 47 4.27 -4.18 -6.57
CA ARG A 47 5.17 -3.58 -7.57
C ARG A 47 6.34 -2.83 -6.95
N CYS A 48 6.15 -2.32 -5.74
CA CYS A 48 7.12 -1.46 -5.09
C CYS A 48 7.03 -1.63 -3.58
N GLU A 49 8.18 -1.73 -2.94
CA GLU A 49 8.32 -1.58 -1.50
C GLU A 49 9.09 -0.29 -1.21
N VAL A 50 8.57 0.53 -0.31
CA VAL A 50 9.24 1.73 0.18
C VAL A 50 9.68 1.45 1.61
N ASP A 51 10.99 1.22 1.78
CA ASP A 51 11.60 0.84 3.06
C ASP A 51 11.69 2.05 4.00
N ALA A 52 11.16 1.88 5.21
CA ALA A 52 11.19 2.88 6.26
C ALA A 52 12.39 2.73 7.22
N LYS A 53 13.21 1.67 7.09
CA LYS A 53 14.40 1.43 7.93
C LYS A 53 15.40 2.57 7.97
N PRO A 54 15.74 3.23 6.84
CA PRO A 54 16.65 4.35 6.90
C PRO A 54 16.05 5.59 7.60
N ALA A 55 14.73 5.62 7.81
CA ALA A 55 14.04 6.62 8.61
C ALA A 55 13.88 6.24 10.09
N GLY A 56 14.26 5.02 10.49
CA GLY A 56 14.19 4.53 11.87
C GLY A 56 12.99 3.63 12.20
N HIS A 57 12.27 3.12 11.20
CA HIS A 57 11.14 2.19 11.37
C HIS A 57 11.40 0.83 10.72
N VAL A 58 10.76 -0.25 11.15
CA VAL A 58 10.90 -1.60 10.57
C VAL A 58 9.97 -1.82 9.38
N GLY A 59 8.80 -1.19 9.38
CA GLY A 59 7.75 -1.34 8.38
C GLY A 59 8.03 -0.75 6.99
N PHE A 60 6.98 -0.79 6.16
CA PHE A 60 7.04 -0.42 4.74
C PHE A 60 5.74 0.24 4.26
N LEU A 61 5.86 1.09 3.25
CA LEU A 61 4.74 1.35 2.32
C LEU A 61 4.90 0.39 1.15
N ARG A 62 3.88 -0.42 0.87
CA ARG A 62 3.83 -1.30 -0.29
C ARG A 62 2.84 -0.77 -1.31
N VAL A 63 3.28 -0.72 -2.57
CA VAL A 63 2.41 -0.34 -3.69
C VAL A 63 2.06 -1.58 -4.49
N TRP A 64 0.76 -1.80 -4.65
CA TRP A 64 0.18 -2.92 -5.37
C TRP A 64 -0.61 -2.42 -6.56
N THR A 65 -0.67 -3.23 -7.62
CA THR A 65 -1.52 -2.98 -8.78
C THR A 65 -2.51 -4.11 -8.97
N ALA A 66 -3.74 -3.77 -9.28
CA ALA A 66 -4.79 -4.70 -9.68
C ALA A 66 -5.34 -4.33 -11.05
N GLY A 67 -6.16 -5.21 -11.62
CA GLY A 67 -6.87 -4.96 -12.87
C GLY A 67 -7.77 -3.72 -12.86
N LYS A 68 -8.38 -3.43 -14.01
CA LYS A 68 -9.39 -2.36 -14.12
C LYS A 68 -10.59 -2.68 -13.24
N GLY A 69 -11.11 -1.67 -12.55
CA GLY A 69 -12.22 -1.80 -11.62
C GLY A 69 -12.34 -0.56 -10.74
N SER A 70 -13.27 -0.60 -9.78
CA SER A 70 -13.37 0.45 -8.77
C SER A 70 -12.26 0.30 -7.71
N ALA A 71 -11.79 1.43 -7.19
CA ALA A 71 -10.84 1.45 -6.08
C ALA A 71 -11.38 0.67 -4.87
N ARG A 72 -12.68 0.80 -4.59
CA ARG A 72 -13.39 0.08 -3.53
C ARG A 72 -13.30 -1.43 -3.69
N ALA A 73 -13.66 -1.98 -4.85
CA ALA A 73 -13.71 -3.42 -5.07
C ALA A 73 -12.30 -4.06 -5.00
N ALA A 74 -11.29 -3.38 -5.54
CA ALA A 74 -9.91 -3.84 -5.44
C ALA A 74 -9.44 -3.90 -3.98
N LEU A 75 -9.79 -2.88 -3.18
CA LEU A 75 -9.43 -2.80 -1.76
C LEU A 75 -10.17 -3.84 -0.92
N GLU A 76 -11.44 -4.15 -1.22
CA GLU A 76 -12.19 -5.24 -0.59
C GLU A 76 -11.54 -6.59 -0.84
N GLY A 77 -11.20 -6.89 -2.10
CA GLY A 77 -10.53 -8.13 -2.44
C GLY A 77 -9.15 -8.25 -1.78
N PHE A 78 -8.43 -7.14 -1.64
CA PHE A 78 -7.13 -7.08 -0.97
C PHE A 78 -7.24 -7.39 0.54
N VAL A 79 -8.21 -6.78 1.22
CA VAL A 79 -8.45 -6.98 2.66
C VAL A 79 -9.04 -8.37 2.93
N ALA A 80 -9.93 -8.86 2.07
CA ALA A 80 -10.53 -10.19 2.22
C ALA A 80 -9.52 -11.33 2.05
N ALA A 81 -8.43 -11.09 1.31
CA ALA A 81 -7.34 -12.05 1.17
C ALA A 81 -6.37 -12.06 2.37
N GLU A 82 -6.42 -11.05 3.23
CA GLU A 82 -5.65 -11.01 4.47
C GLU A 82 -6.33 -11.85 5.55
N ARG A 83 -5.57 -12.70 6.21
CA ARG A 83 -6.10 -13.63 7.21
C ARG A 83 -6.25 -12.91 8.55
N ASN A 84 -7.19 -13.39 9.36
CA ASN A 84 -7.42 -12.88 10.72
C ASN A 84 -7.70 -11.36 10.77
N THR A 85 -8.39 -10.85 9.75
CA THR A 85 -8.81 -9.45 9.70
C THR A 85 -10.04 -9.20 10.56
N SER A 86 -10.08 -8.04 11.20
CA SER A 86 -11.23 -7.55 11.97
C SER A 86 -11.29 -6.02 11.95
N ALA A 87 -12.36 -5.45 12.52
CA ALA A 87 -12.56 -4.00 12.63
C ALA A 87 -12.38 -3.23 11.30
N VAL A 88 -12.78 -3.84 10.18
CA VAL A 88 -12.62 -3.26 8.85
C VAL A 88 -13.57 -2.07 8.67
N ALA A 89 -13.02 -0.90 8.42
CA ALA A 89 -13.77 0.33 8.16
C ALA A 89 -13.26 1.00 6.90
N TYR A 90 -14.19 1.27 5.97
CA TYR A 90 -13.89 1.96 4.71
C TYR A 90 -14.39 3.39 4.75
N ARG A 91 -13.65 4.30 4.12
CA ARG A 91 -14.08 5.68 3.91
C ARG A 91 -13.68 6.17 2.53
N GLU A 92 -14.40 7.16 2.03
CA GLU A 92 -14.01 7.90 0.85
C GLU A 92 -13.27 9.18 1.22
N SER A 93 -12.28 9.53 0.42
CA SER A 93 -11.57 10.80 0.52
C SER A 93 -11.08 11.27 -0.85
N ARG A 94 -10.22 12.29 -0.87
CA ARG A 94 -9.71 12.89 -2.09
C ARG A 94 -8.20 13.12 -1.98
N SER A 95 -7.54 13.10 -3.14
CA SER A 95 -6.14 13.50 -3.32
C SER A 95 -5.99 14.34 -4.59
N GLY A 96 -4.76 14.74 -4.92
CA GLY A 96 -4.45 15.33 -6.22
C GLY A 96 -4.75 14.43 -7.42
N ALA A 97 -5.01 13.14 -7.20
CA ALA A 97 -5.38 12.14 -8.21
C ALA A 97 -6.91 12.01 -8.40
N GLY A 98 -7.72 12.68 -7.57
CA GLY A 98 -9.18 12.54 -7.55
C GLY A 98 -9.68 11.72 -6.36
N PRO A 99 -10.85 11.03 -6.49
CA PRO A 99 -11.41 10.20 -5.44
C PRO A 99 -10.48 9.06 -5.04
N VAL A 100 -10.39 8.82 -3.74
CA VAL A 100 -9.58 7.76 -3.13
C VAL A 100 -10.47 6.99 -2.15
N THR A 101 -10.36 5.66 -2.16
CA THR A 101 -10.99 4.82 -1.13
C THR A 101 -9.92 4.46 -0.11
N GLU A 102 -10.22 4.60 1.18
CA GLU A 102 -9.33 4.21 2.27
C GLU A 102 -9.95 3.09 3.08
N VAL A 103 -9.10 2.30 3.72
CA VAL A 103 -9.48 1.29 4.69
C VAL A 103 -8.55 1.33 5.90
N THR A 104 -9.12 1.15 7.08
CA THR A 104 -8.40 0.78 8.30
C THR A 104 -8.93 -0.56 8.78
N TYR A 105 -8.05 -1.41 9.28
CA TYR A 105 -8.42 -2.71 9.81
C TYR A 105 -7.39 -3.18 10.83
N THR A 106 -7.70 -4.29 11.48
CA THR A 106 -6.80 -4.96 12.42
C THR A 106 -6.48 -6.34 11.91
N VAL A 107 -5.21 -6.74 11.99
CA VAL A 107 -4.73 -8.09 11.68
C VAL A 107 -4.25 -8.74 12.97
N ARG A 108 -4.74 -9.94 13.28
CA ARG A 108 -4.17 -10.75 14.37
C ARG A 108 -3.00 -11.57 13.85
N ASP A 109 -1.81 -11.27 14.37
CA ASP A 109 -0.62 -12.08 14.19
C ASP A 109 -0.75 -13.34 15.05
N ALA A 110 -0.80 -14.50 14.40
CA ALA A 110 -0.97 -15.77 15.10
C ALA A 110 0.30 -16.21 15.84
N VAL A 111 1.47 -15.69 15.45
CA VAL A 111 2.77 -16.04 16.03
C VAL A 111 3.03 -15.18 17.27
N ALA A 112 2.75 -13.88 17.18
CA ALA A 112 2.89 -12.96 18.31
C ALA A 112 1.68 -12.97 19.27
N GLU A 113 0.56 -13.61 18.86
CA GLU A 113 -0.75 -13.53 19.53
C GLU A 113 -1.29 -12.11 19.74
N GLU A 114 -0.74 -11.16 19.00
CA GLU A 114 -1.06 -9.74 19.08
C GLU A 114 -1.88 -9.28 17.88
N SER A 115 -2.61 -8.18 18.08
CA SER A 115 -3.38 -7.52 17.04
C SER A 115 -2.70 -6.22 16.67
N LYS A 116 -2.48 -6.02 15.38
CA LYS A 116 -1.89 -4.79 14.83
C LYS A 116 -2.84 -4.05 13.92
N GLU A 117 -2.81 -2.73 14.00
CA GLU A 117 -3.49 -1.86 13.06
C GLU A 117 -2.79 -1.86 11.70
N GLU A 118 -3.59 -1.87 10.65
CA GLU A 118 -3.14 -1.79 9.26
C GLU A 118 -4.04 -0.78 8.51
N ARG A 119 -3.51 -0.17 7.45
CA ARG A 119 -4.30 0.73 6.60
C ARG A 119 -3.82 0.73 5.16
N ALA A 120 -4.76 1.00 4.26
CA ALA A 120 -4.47 1.19 2.85
C ALA A 120 -5.38 2.23 2.21
N PHE A 121 -4.91 2.81 1.10
CA PHE A 121 -5.77 3.55 0.18
C PHE A 121 -5.66 3.00 -1.22
N ALA A 122 -6.72 3.18 -2.00
CA ALA A 122 -6.79 2.78 -3.40
C ALA A 122 -7.27 3.91 -4.30
N VAL A 123 -6.75 3.95 -5.52
CA VAL A 123 -7.18 4.86 -6.59
C VAL A 123 -7.32 4.09 -7.90
N ALA A 124 -8.37 4.38 -8.66
CA ALA A 124 -8.54 3.85 -10.00
C ALA A 124 -7.76 4.71 -11.01
N THR A 125 -7.05 4.07 -11.93
CA THR A 125 -6.34 4.73 -13.03
C THR A 125 -6.76 4.13 -14.38
N PRO A 126 -6.51 4.79 -15.52
CA PRO A 126 -6.76 4.20 -16.84
C PRO A 126 -6.04 2.85 -17.08
N LYS A 127 -4.92 2.61 -16.37
CA LYS A 127 -4.08 1.41 -16.47
C LYS A 127 -4.45 0.31 -15.46
N GLY A 128 -5.41 0.55 -14.58
CA GLY A 128 -5.78 -0.37 -13.49
C GLY A 128 -5.82 0.33 -12.14
N THR A 129 -6.09 -0.42 -11.09
CA THR A 129 -6.21 0.12 -9.74
C THR A 129 -4.86 0.06 -9.03
N VAL A 130 -4.53 1.09 -8.26
CA VAL A 130 -3.34 1.11 -7.39
C VAL A 130 -3.80 1.09 -5.94
N ILE A 131 -3.17 0.24 -5.13
CA ILE A 131 -3.34 0.17 -3.68
C ILE A 131 -2.01 0.55 -3.03
N VAL A 132 -2.03 1.48 -2.08
CA VAL A 132 -0.88 1.80 -1.23
C VAL A 132 -1.22 1.38 0.18
N HIS A 133 -0.47 0.39 0.69
CA HIS A 133 -0.69 -0.23 1.98
C HIS A 133 0.45 0.15 2.93
N LEU A 134 0.12 0.62 4.13
CA LEU A 134 1.09 0.84 5.21
C LEU A 134 1.08 -0.36 6.13
N GLY A 135 2.19 -1.12 6.10
CA GLY A 135 2.46 -2.23 7.00
C GLY A 135 3.43 -1.84 8.11
N GLY A 136 3.07 -2.12 9.37
CA GLY A 136 3.95 -2.00 10.53
C GLY A 136 4.26 -3.35 11.19
N LEU A 137 5.31 -3.38 12.00
CA LEU A 137 5.63 -4.49 12.90
C LEU A 137 4.49 -4.72 13.89
N ASP A 138 4.06 -3.65 14.55
CA ASP A 138 2.97 -3.62 15.52
C ASP A 138 2.12 -2.35 15.36
N THR A 139 1.15 -2.16 16.27
CA THR A 139 0.27 -0.99 16.28
C THR A 139 1.01 0.33 16.54
N GLU A 140 2.01 0.33 17.43
CA GLU A 140 2.77 1.53 17.77
C GLU A 140 3.59 2.01 16.57
N GLU A 141 4.30 1.09 15.93
CA GLU A 141 5.09 1.37 14.74
C GLU A 141 4.19 1.81 13.58
N HIS A 142 3.09 1.11 13.33
CA HIS A 142 2.12 1.52 12.31
C HIS A 142 1.67 2.97 12.53
N ARG A 143 1.29 3.33 13.76
CA ARG A 143 0.84 4.68 14.11
C ARG A 143 1.96 5.72 13.91
N ALA A 144 3.20 5.39 14.25
CA ALA A 144 4.35 6.25 14.04
C ALA A 144 4.62 6.54 12.55
N MET A 145 4.27 5.60 11.66
CA MET A 145 4.46 5.74 10.21
C MET A 145 3.27 6.36 9.46
N VAL A 146 2.13 6.58 10.12
CA VAL A 146 0.94 7.21 9.51
C VAL A 146 1.26 8.54 8.80
N PRO A 147 2.12 9.44 9.32
CA PRO A 147 2.45 10.67 8.62
C PRO A 147 3.05 10.44 7.21
N ALA A 148 3.86 9.39 7.02
CA ALA A 148 4.42 9.05 5.71
C ALA A 148 3.35 8.54 4.74
N TYR A 149 2.41 7.73 5.25
CA TYR A 149 1.23 7.28 4.50
C TYR A 149 0.33 8.45 4.08
N GLU A 150 0.07 9.40 4.99
CA GLU A 150 -0.75 10.57 4.69
C GLU A 150 -0.08 11.49 3.67
N LEU A 151 1.24 11.66 3.74
CA LEU A 151 2.01 12.36 2.71
C LEU A 151 1.82 11.69 1.33
N ALA A 152 1.97 10.37 1.26
CA ALA A 152 1.77 9.61 0.03
C ALA A 152 0.35 9.79 -0.52
N ARG A 153 -0.67 9.68 0.33
CA ARG A 153 -2.08 9.84 -0.04
C ARG A 153 -2.38 11.25 -0.56
N THR A 154 -1.98 12.28 0.18
CA THR A 154 -2.34 13.67 -0.12
C THR A 154 -1.63 14.21 -1.36
N THR A 155 -0.42 13.72 -1.64
CA THR A 155 0.39 14.13 -2.80
C THR A 155 0.19 13.25 -4.04
N LEU A 156 -0.66 12.24 -3.95
CA LEU A 156 -0.95 11.30 -5.03
C LEU A 156 -1.46 12.03 -6.29
N ARG A 157 -0.95 11.61 -7.44
CA ARG A 157 -1.39 12.03 -8.78
C ARG A 157 -1.42 10.83 -9.72
N THR A 158 -2.38 10.78 -10.64
CA THR A 158 -2.40 9.79 -11.73
C THR A 158 -1.36 10.12 -12.80
N ARG A 159 -0.93 9.10 -13.55
CA ARG A 159 0.05 9.19 -14.65
C ARG A 159 -0.52 8.62 -15.96
#